data_AF-A0A0G0VWX1-F1
#
_entry.id   AF-A0A0G0VWX1-F1
#
_cell.length_a   1.000
_cell.length_b   1.000
_cell.length_c   1.000
_cell.angle_alpha   90.00
_cell.angle_beta   90.00
_cell.angle_gamma   90.00
#
_symmetry.space_group_name_H-M   'P 1'
#
loop_
_entity.id
_entity.type
_entity.pdbx_description
1 polymer ?
#
loop_
_entity_poly.entity_id
_entity_poly.type
_entity_poly.pdbx_seq_one_letter_code
_entity_poly.pdbx_strand_id
1 'polypeptide(L)'
;MKFFSKHKNILIILSFALFLRLSLSFFGTLQLDQGTFVSWSMELARNGFKDFYKGWSDYLPGYLYFLWGLGKINLLNIFPQVFLYKIPAILSDVVTGYVIYEILKKQKSERWGILGAIIYIFNPAIIANSTFWGQVDSLTALASVTAIYFLDSKYIFSAAILAFGTLIKPQVAFILPVILMMMLKNKWGLLKATKYLLTGLFVFILGFIPFTQGNLPQ
;
A
#
# COMPACT_ATOMS: atom_id res chain seq x y z
N MET A 1 25.89 -1.80 12.26
CA MET A 1 26.83 -1.03 11.40
C MET A 1 27.03 -1.59 10.00
N LYS A 2 27.23 -2.91 9.79
CA LYS A 2 27.53 -3.47 8.43
C LYS A 2 26.44 -3.22 7.37
N PHE A 3 25.15 -3.36 7.73
CA PHE A 3 24.01 -3.08 6.81
C PHE A 3 24.02 -1.63 6.29
N PHE A 4 24.15 -0.66 7.20
CA PHE A 4 24.21 0.77 6.85
C PHE A 4 25.37 1.08 5.89
N SER A 5 26.54 0.48 6.07
CA SER A 5 27.66 0.72 5.15
C SER A 5 27.39 0.18 3.74
N LYS A 6 26.68 -0.96 3.63
CA LYS A 6 26.37 -1.64 2.36
C LYS A 6 25.21 -0.98 1.60
N HIS A 7 24.32 -0.28 2.31
CA HIS A 7 23.13 0.35 1.73
C HIS A 7 23.14 1.88 1.87
N LYS A 8 24.29 2.48 2.18
CA LYS A 8 24.41 3.91 2.50
C LYS A 8 23.76 4.81 1.44
N ASN A 9 24.06 4.57 0.17
CA ASN A 9 23.61 5.42 -0.92
C ASN A 9 22.08 5.40 -1.08
N ILE A 10 21.47 4.21 -1.07
CA ILE A 10 20.01 4.11 -1.18
C ILE A 10 19.33 4.73 0.04
N LEU A 11 19.86 4.52 1.25
CA LEU A 11 19.28 5.09 2.48
C LEU A 11 19.30 6.62 2.47
N ILE A 12 20.38 7.24 1.96
CA ILE A 12 20.45 8.70 1.80
C ILE A 12 19.38 9.19 0.83
N ILE A 13 19.23 8.52 -0.33
CA ILE A 13 18.23 8.89 -1.35
C ILE A 13 16.81 8.77 -0.79
N LEU A 14 16.49 7.65 -0.14
CA LEU A 14 15.18 7.41 0.46
C LEU A 14 14.87 8.43 1.57
N SER A 15 15.85 8.75 2.41
CA SER A 15 15.70 9.73 3.48
C SER A 15 15.46 11.13 2.91
N PHE A 16 16.27 11.55 1.94
CA PHE A 16 16.08 12.84 1.27
C PHE A 16 14.70 12.94 0.62
N ALA A 17 14.28 11.90 -0.10
CA ALA A 17 12.96 11.84 -0.71
C ALA A 17 11.81 11.89 0.30
N LEU A 18 11.97 11.20 1.45
CA LEU A 18 11.00 11.25 2.54
C LEU A 18 10.89 12.67 3.11
N PHE A 19 12.01 13.30 3.46
CA PHE A 19 12.02 14.67 4.00
C PHE A 19 11.43 15.69 3.01
N LEU A 20 11.79 15.59 1.73
CA LEU A 20 11.23 16.43 0.68
C LEU A 20 9.71 16.31 0.63
N ARG A 21 9.18 15.07 0.60
CA ARG A 21 7.74 14.83 0.55
C ARG A 21 7.01 15.30 1.80
N LEU A 22 7.54 15.00 2.98
CA LEU A 22 6.94 15.45 4.23
C LEU A 22 6.87 16.98 4.31
N SER A 23 7.92 17.67 3.86
CA SER A 23 7.94 19.14 3.79
C SER A 23 6.93 19.69 2.77
N LEU A 24 6.75 19.01 1.64
CA LEU A 24 5.82 19.41 0.58
C LEU A 24 4.37 18.98 0.83
N SER A 25 4.11 18.09 1.79
CA SER A 25 2.78 17.52 2.01
C SER A 25 1.73 18.54 2.49
N PHE A 26 2.16 19.70 2.98
CA PHE A 26 1.27 20.81 3.35
C PHE A 26 0.75 21.60 2.14
N PHE A 27 1.30 21.36 0.94
CA PHE A 27 0.93 22.06 -0.28
C PHE A 27 0.04 21.16 -1.13
N GLY A 28 -1.05 21.74 -1.67
CA GLY A 28 -2.03 21.02 -2.47
C GLY A 28 -2.83 19.98 -1.67
N THR A 29 -4.04 19.68 -2.13
CA THR A 29 -4.85 18.50 -1.76
C THR A 29 -6.15 18.56 -2.57
N LEU A 30 -6.72 17.40 -2.90
CA LEU A 30 -8.10 17.38 -3.35
C LEU A 30 -9.00 17.32 -2.12
N GLN A 31 -9.60 18.46 -1.78
CA GLN A 31 -10.38 18.61 -0.54
C GLN A 31 -11.55 17.62 -0.43
N LEU A 32 -12.16 17.24 -1.57
CA LEU A 32 -13.24 16.26 -1.63
C LEU A 32 -12.78 14.89 -1.10
N ASP A 33 -11.71 14.34 -1.67
CA ASP A 33 -11.15 13.04 -1.28
C ASP A 33 -10.67 13.07 0.17
N GLN A 34 -9.92 14.12 0.54
CA GLN A 34 -9.38 14.24 1.88
C GLN A 34 -10.49 14.35 2.93
N GLY A 35 -11.51 15.18 2.67
CA GLY A 35 -12.66 15.32 3.56
C GLY A 35 -13.40 13.99 3.74
N THR A 36 -13.49 13.20 2.68
CA THR A 36 -14.09 11.87 2.69
C THR A 36 -13.28 10.90 3.56
N PHE A 37 -11.95 10.86 3.39
CA PHE A 37 -11.06 10.04 4.23
C PHE A 37 -11.11 10.44 5.71
N VAL A 38 -11.15 11.75 6.01
CA VAL A 38 -11.32 12.24 7.38
C VAL A 38 -12.70 11.86 7.94
N SER A 39 -13.77 11.96 7.16
CA SER A 39 -15.11 11.56 7.61
C SER A 39 -15.17 10.07 7.95
N TRP A 40 -14.74 9.21 7.03
CA TRP A 40 -14.75 7.76 7.22
C TRP A 40 -13.85 7.29 8.37
N SER A 41 -12.65 7.83 8.48
CA SER A 41 -11.74 7.50 9.59
C SER A 41 -12.33 7.88 10.95
N MET A 42 -13.04 9.00 11.05
CA MET A 42 -13.69 9.42 12.28
C MET A 42 -14.89 8.54 12.63
N GLU A 43 -15.67 8.13 11.63
CA GLU A 43 -16.74 7.14 11.79
C GLU A 43 -16.18 5.82 12.33
N LEU A 44 -15.16 5.26 11.68
CA LEU A 44 -14.49 4.04 12.11
C LEU A 44 -13.88 4.15 13.51
N ALA A 45 -13.24 5.29 13.82
CA ALA A 45 -12.60 5.50 15.10
C ALA A 45 -13.61 5.61 16.26
N ARG A 46 -14.81 6.12 16.02
CA ARG A 46 -15.83 6.32 17.06
C ARG A 46 -16.78 5.12 17.19
N ASN A 47 -17.23 4.58 16.05
CA ASN A 47 -18.32 3.62 15.99
C ASN A 47 -17.86 2.20 15.63
N GLY A 48 -16.58 2.03 15.25
CA GLY A 48 -16.02 0.74 14.84
C GLY A 48 -16.40 0.34 13.42
N PHE A 49 -16.16 -0.92 13.06
CA PHE A 49 -16.27 -1.41 11.68
C PHE A 49 -17.68 -1.88 11.30
N LYS A 50 -18.45 -2.33 12.29
CA LYS A 50 -19.67 -3.13 12.12
C LYS A 50 -20.74 -2.46 11.26
N ASP A 51 -20.96 -1.16 11.46
CA ASP A 51 -22.02 -0.40 10.81
C ASP A 51 -21.49 0.56 9.73
N PHE A 52 -20.18 0.52 9.44
CA PHE A 52 -19.54 1.48 8.54
C PHE A 52 -20.19 1.53 7.15
N TYR A 53 -20.47 0.36 6.56
CA TYR A 53 -21.08 0.25 5.22
C TYR A 53 -22.59 0.52 5.18
N LYS A 54 -23.22 0.90 6.30
CA LYS A 54 -24.56 1.52 6.25
C LYS A 54 -24.49 2.95 5.71
N GLY A 55 -23.33 3.60 5.84
CA GLY A 55 -23.02 4.85 5.18
C GLY A 55 -22.46 4.63 3.76
N TRP A 56 -22.32 5.72 3.01
CA TRP A 56 -21.71 5.67 1.69
C TRP A 56 -20.18 5.51 1.79
N SER A 57 -19.63 4.52 1.08
CA SER A 57 -18.20 4.33 0.86
C SER A 57 -17.96 3.56 -0.44
N ASP A 58 -17.04 4.04 -1.28
CA ASP A 58 -16.56 3.35 -2.47
C ASP A 58 -15.24 2.57 -2.23
N TYR A 59 -14.73 2.57 -0.98
CA TYR A 59 -13.55 1.82 -0.58
C TYR A 59 -13.86 0.45 0.05
N LEU A 60 -12.98 -0.50 -0.28
CA LEU A 60 -12.95 -1.83 0.33
C LEU A 60 -12.24 -1.81 1.71
N PRO A 61 -12.42 -2.86 2.55
CA PRO A 61 -11.95 -2.87 3.94
C PRO A 61 -10.47 -2.57 4.16
N GLY A 62 -9.62 -2.92 3.20
CA GLY A 62 -8.16 -2.81 3.32
C GLY A 62 -7.72 -1.38 3.63
N TYR A 63 -8.23 -0.39 2.90
CA TYR A 63 -7.90 1.01 3.20
C TYR A 63 -8.59 1.53 4.46
N LEU A 64 -9.79 1.02 4.77
CA LEU A 64 -10.53 1.39 5.97
C LEU A 64 -9.78 1.01 7.25
N TYR A 65 -8.97 -0.05 7.26
CA TYR A 65 -8.09 -0.35 8.39
C TYR A 65 -7.01 0.73 8.62
N PHE A 66 -6.45 1.30 7.55
CA PHE A 66 -5.54 2.45 7.67
C PHE A 66 -6.29 3.67 8.22
N LEU A 67 -7.47 3.97 7.65
CA LEU A 67 -8.31 5.08 8.09
C LEU A 67 -8.73 4.95 9.55
N TRP A 68 -9.07 3.75 10.02
CA TRP A 68 -9.39 3.51 11.43
C TRP A 68 -8.21 3.90 12.35
N GLY A 69 -7.00 3.45 12.02
CA GLY A 69 -5.79 3.82 12.77
C GLY A 69 -5.51 5.32 12.71
N LEU A 70 -5.61 5.93 11.53
CA LEU A 70 -5.45 7.38 11.36
C LEU A 70 -6.50 8.17 12.14
N GLY A 71 -7.76 7.72 12.16
CA GLY A 71 -8.84 8.36 12.92
C GLY A 71 -8.58 8.35 14.42
N LYS A 72 -8.06 7.24 14.96
CA LYS A 72 -7.62 7.16 16.36
C LYS A 72 -6.51 8.16 16.68
N ILE A 73 -5.54 8.34 15.78
CA ILE A 73 -4.48 9.34 15.93
C ILE A 73 -5.05 10.76 15.78
N ASN A 74 -5.97 10.96 14.84
CA ASN A 74 -6.61 12.25 14.58
C ASN A 74 -7.40 12.75 15.80
N LEU A 75 -8.02 11.85 16.57
CA LEU A 75 -8.70 12.19 17.83
C LEU A 75 -7.77 12.81 18.88
N LEU A 76 -6.45 12.54 18.81
CA LEU A 76 -5.46 13.17 19.70
C LEU A 76 -5.19 14.63 19.32
N ASN A 77 -5.57 15.05 18.11
CA ASN A 77 -5.40 16.42 17.59
C ASN A 77 -3.95 16.95 17.64
N ILE A 78 -2.97 16.06 17.45
CA ILE A 78 -1.53 16.39 17.52
C ILE A 78 -0.97 16.83 16.15
N PHE A 79 -1.54 16.34 15.05
CA PHE A 79 -1.07 16.61 13.70
C PHE A 79 -2.15 17.27 12.85
N PRO A 80 -1.80 18.20 11.94
CA PRO A 80 -2.74 18.68 10.93
C PRO A 80 -3.28 17.52 10.08
N GLN A 81 -4.59 17.49 9.84
CA GLN A 81 -5.24 16.42 9.09
C GLN A 81 -4.63 16.24 7.69
N VAL A 82 -4.37 17.34 6.98
CA VAL A 82 -3.74 17.28 5.65
C VAL A 82 -2.40 16.54 5.65
N PHE A 83 -1.63 16.70 6.72
CA PHE A 83 -0.36 16.01 6.89
C PHE A 83 -0.58 14.53 7.24
N LEU A 84 -1.39 14.27 8.27
CA LEU A 84 -1.61 12.93 8.84
C LEU A 84 -2.08 11.92 7.79
N TYR A 85 -3.04 12.30 6.94
CA TYR A 85 -3.65 11.38 5.96
C TYR A 85 -2.78 11.15 4.72
N LYS A 86 -1.74 11.95 4.50
CA LYS A 86 -0.76 11.76 3.43
C LYS A 86 0.38 10.81 3.82
N ILE A 87 0.62 10.61 5.12
CA ILE A 87 1.73 9.79 5.62
C ILE A 87 1.72 8.37 5.04
N PRO A 88 0.61 7.61 5.02
CA PRO A 88 0.64 6.25 4.50
C PRO A 88 1.06 6.19 3.02
N ALA A 89 0.58 7.11 2.19
CA ALA A 89 0.93 7.18 0.79
C ALA A 89 2.42 7.55 0.59
N ILE A 90 2.89 8.57 1.30
CA ILE A 90 4.30 9.02 1.27
C ILE A 90 5.25 7.90 1.69
N LEU A 91 4.96 7.21 2.80
CA LEU A 91 5.76 6.07 3.25
C LEU A 91 5.73 4.93 2.24
N SER A 92 4.57 4.68 1.62
CA SER A 92 4.43 3.62 0.63
C SER A 92 5.26 3.86 -0.62
N ASP A 93 5.38 5.11 -1.09
CA ASP A 93 6.28 5.45 -2.20
C ASP A 93 7.73 5.14 -1.87
N VAL A 94 8.20 5.54 -0.68
CA VAL A 94 9.59 5.33 -0.24
C VAL A 94 9.89 3.84 -0.13
N VAL A 95 9.00 3.08 0.47
CA VAL A 95 9.15 1.61 0.56
C VAL A 95 9.10 0.97 -0.83
N THR A 96 8.20 1.43 -1.72
CA THR A 96 8.13 0.91 -3.10
C THR A 96 9.43 1.13 -3.85
N GLY A 97 10.02 2.33 -3.76
CA GLY A 97 11.33 2.59 -4.35
C GLY A 97 12.45 1.72 -3.78
N TYR A 98 12.40 1.38 -2.49
CA TYR A 98 13.33 0.39 -1.90
C TYR A 98 13.12 -1.03 -2.46
N VAL A 99 11.87 -1.47 -2.61
CA VAL A 99 11.59 -2.80 -3.19
C VAL A 99 12.05 -2.85 -4.66
N ILE A 100 11.84 -1.78 -5.43
CA ILE A 100 12.38 -1.64 -6.80
C ILE A 100 13.92 -1.73 -6.80
N TYR A 101 14.58 -1.04 -5.86
CA TYR A 101 16.05 -1.14 -5.69
C TYR A 101 16.48 -2.59 -5.49
N GLU A 102 15.83 -3.33 -4.58
CA GLU A 102 16.17 -4.73 -4.29
C GLU A 102 15.93 -5.66 -5.50
N ILE A 103 14.83 -5.47 -6.22
CA ILE A 103 14.53 -6.24 -7.45
C ILE A 103 15.65 -6.05 -8.48
N LEU A 104 15.95 -4.80 -8.84
CA LEU A 104 16.90 -4.49 -9.91
C LEU A 104 18.35 -4.74 -9.50
N LYS A 105 18.68 -4.57 -8.22
CA LYS A 105 19.99 -4.95 -7.67
C LYS A 105 20.23 -6.44 -7.83
N LYS A 106 19.25 -7.27 -7.46
CA LYS A 106 19.33 -8.73 -7.57
C LYS A 106 19.41 -9.19 -9.04
N GLN A 107 18.68 -8.53 -9.93
CA GLN A 107 18.61 -8.93 -11.35
C GLN A 107 19.78 -8.41 -12.20
N LYS A 108 20.36 -7.26 -11.85
CA LYS A 108 21.40 -6.60 -12.64
C LYS A 108 22.59 -6.20 -11.80
N SER A 109 22.48 -5.07 -11.08
CA SER A 109 23.56 -4.54 -10.24
C SER A 109 23.03 -3.47 -9.30
N GLU A 110 23.80 -3.12 -8.27
CA GLU A 110 23.46 -2.04 -7.35
C GLU A 110 23.21 -0.70 -8.05
N ARG A 111 23.97 -0.36 -9.10
CA ARG A 111 23.75 0.86 -9.89
C ARG A 111 22.35 0.89 -10.51
N TRP A 112 21.91 -0.23 -11.09
CA TRP A 112 20.57 -0.35 -11.68
C TRP A 112 19.47 -0.31 -10.61
N GLY A 113 19.73 -0.85 -9.42
CA GLY A 113 18.86 -0.69 -8.26
C GLY A 113 18.66 0.78 -7.89
N ILE A 114 19.76 1.53 -7.74
CA ILE A 114 19.72 2.95 -7.39
C ILE A 114 18.97 3.75 -8.47
N LEU A 115 19.28 3.52 -9.74
CA LEU A 115 18.62 4.21 -10.85
C LEU A 115 17.11 3.95 -10.87
N GLY A 116 16.68 2.70 -10.70
CA GLY A 116 15.24 2.39 -10.67
C GLY A 116 14.51 3.04 -9.50
N ALA A 117 15.12 3.04 -8.30
CA ALA A 117 14.55 3.73 -7.15
C ALA A 117 14.44 5.24 -7.37
N ILE A 118 15.48 5.89 -7.92
CA ILE A 118 15.46 7.32 -8.26
C ILE A 118 14.35 7.62 -9.28
N ILE A 119 14.28 6.86 -10.36
CA ILE A 119 13.27 7.05 -11.42
C ILE A 119 11.86 6.99 -10.84
N TYR A 120 11.59 6.03 -9.95
CA TYR A 120 10.28 5.91 -9.31
C TYR A 120 10.02 7.03 -8.29
N ILE A 121 10.93 7.24 -7.34
CA ILE A 121 10.76 8.16 -6.21
C ILE A 121 10.78 9.63 -6.63
N PHE A 122 11.43 10.00 -7.73
CA PHE A 122 11.39 11.37 -8.24
C PHE A 122 10.45 11.55 -9.43
N ASN A 123 9.61 10.55 -9.72
CA ASN A 123 8.57 10.68 -10.73
C ASN A 123 7.53 11.74 -10.30
N PRO A 124 7.30 12.80 -11.10
CA PRO A 124 6.34 13.85 -10.77
C PRO A 124 4.93 13.35 -10.53
N ALA A 125 4.47 12.32 -11.27
CA ALA A 125 3.12 11.77 -11.10
C ALA A 125 2.96 11.04 -9.76
N ILE A 126 4.00 10.35 -9.29
CA ILE A 126 4.02 9.67 -8.00
C ILE A 126 3.99 10.70 -6.85
N ILE A 127 4.81 11.76 -6.95
CA ILE A 127 4.81 12.87 -5.98
C ILE A 127 3.45 13.59 -6.00
N ALA A 128 2.87 13.84 -7.18
CA ALA A 128 1.55 14.44 -7.33
C ALA A 128 0.46 13.62 -6.62
N ASN A 129 0.47 12.30 -6.79
CA ASN A 129 -0.51 11.41 -6.16
C ASN A 129 -0.38 11.36 -4.63
N SER A 130 0.81 11.10 -4.10
CA SER A 130 0.97 10.88 -2.65
C SER A 130 1.11 12.19 -1.87
N THR A 131 1.97 13.09 -2.34
CA THR A 131 2.44 14.25 -1.56
C THR A 131 1.53 15.45 -1.75
N PHE A 132 1.14 15.75 -2.99
CA PHE A 132 0.28 16.90 -3.25
C PHE A 132 -1.20 16.52 -3.09
N TRP A 133 -1.65 15.42 -3.68
CA TRP A 133 -3.05 15.00 -3.60
C TRP A 133 -3.38 14.29 -2.29
N GLY A 134 -2.55 13.33 -1.86
CA GLY A 134 -2.84 12.47 -0.71
C GLY A 134 -3.69 11.24 -1.05
N GLN A 135 -3.64 10.83 -2.30
CA GLN A 135 -4.33 9.65 -2.79
C GLN A 135 -3.54 8.37 -2.48
N VAL A 136 -4.24 7.23 -2.47
CA VAL A 136 -3.70 5.97 -1.92
C VAL A 136 -3.09 5.04 -2.96
N ASP A 137 -2.91 5.49 -4.21
CA ASP A 137 -2.36 4.63 -5.27
C ASP A 137 -0.91 4.20 -4.97
N SER A 138 -0.20 4.93 -4.11
CA SER A 138 1.08 4.49 -3.55
C SER A 138 1.01 3.18 -2.78
N LEU A 139 -0.09 2.94 -2.04
CA LEU A 139 -0.31 1.67 -1.33
C LEU A 139 -0.57 0.52 -2.30
N THR A 140 -1.28 0.80 -3.40
CA THR A 140 -1.57 -0.21 -4.44
C THR A 140 -0.31 -0.58 -5.21
N ALA A 141 0.52 0.42 -5.55
CA ALA A 141 1.84 0.22 -6.15
C ALA A 141 2.74 -0.61 -5.23
N LEU A 142 2.79 -0.27 -3.93
CA LEU A 142 3.57 -1.02 -2.95
C LEU A 142 3.13 -2.48 -2.88
N ALA A 143 1.83 -2.73 -2.71
CA ALA A 143 1.30 -4.10 -2.63
C ALA A 143 1.63 -4.89 -3.91
N SER A 144 1.44 -4.27 -5.08
CA SER A 144 1.72 -4.88 -6.39
C SER A 144 3.17 -5.30 -6.55
N VAL A 145 4.10 -4.36 -6.34
CA VAL A 145 5.55 -4.62 -6.51
C VAL A 145 6.06 -5.59 -5.45
N THR A 146 5.55 -5.49 -4.22
CA THR A 146 5.97 -6.36 -3.11
C THR A 146 5.46 -7.79 -3.28
N ALA A 147 4.24 -7.98 -3.78
CA ALA A 147 3.73 -9.30 -4.14
C ALA A 147 4.64 -9.96 -5.18
N ILE A 148 4.96 -9.25 -6.27
CA ILE A 148 5.89 -9.75 -7.30
C ILE A 148 7.26 -10.10 -6.70
N TYR A 149 7.81 -9.24 -5.84
CA TYR A 149 9.12 -9.45 -5.22
C TYR A 149 9.19 -10.74 -4.38
N PHE A 150 8.13 -11.04 -3.61
CA PHE A 150 8.09 -12.22 -2.75
C PHE A 150 7.56 -13.47 -3.44
N LEU A 151 7.06 -13.41 -4.67
CA LEU A 151 6.41 -14.54 -5.33
C LEU A 151 7.26 -15.82 -5.32
N ASP A 152 8.54 -15.70 -5.62
CA ASP A 152 9.45 -16.85 -5.72
C ASP A 152 9.95 -17.35 -4.37
N SER A 153 10.16 -16.43 -3.41
CA SER A 153 10.79 -16.74 -2.13
C SER A 153 9.78 -17.09 -1.03
N LYS A 154 8.61 -16.44 -1.03
CA LYS A 154 7.57 -16.53 0.01
C LYS A 154 6.18 -16.40 -0.62
N TYR A 155 5.82 -17.35 -1.49
CA TYR A 155 4.58 -17.28 -2.28
C TYR A 155 3.28 -17.12 -1.46
N ILE A 156 3.18 -17.69 -0.27
CA ILE A 156 2.02 -17.50 0.63
C ILE A 156 1.92 -16.03 1.09
N PHE A 157 3.06 -15.43 1.44
CA PHE A 157 3.12 -14.02 1.80
C PHE A 157 2.81 -13.12 0.61
N SER A 158 3.30 -13.45 -0.59
CA SER A 158 2.92 -12.79 -1.84
C SER A 158 1.40 -12.82 -2.06
N ALA A 159 0.76 -13.98 -1.87
CA ALA A 159 -0.69 -14.12 -2.00
C ALA A 159 -1.45 -13.22 -1.01
N ALA A 160 -1.00 -13.21 0.25
CA ALA A 160 -1.59 -12.38 1.29
C ALA A 160 -1.46 -10.87 0.99
N ILE A 161 -0.28 -10.43 0.51
CA ILE A 161 -0.07 -9.03 0.11
C ILE A 161 -0.97 -8.66 -1.06
N LEU A 162 -1.05 -9.52 -2.10
CA LEU A 162 -1.87 -9.24 -3.26
C LEU A 162 -3.35 -9.13 -2.87
N ALA A 163 -3.85 -10.06 -2.04
CA ALA A 163 -5.22 -10.03 -1.55
C ALA A 163 -5.50 -8.80 -0.67
N PHE A 164 -4.60 -8.44 0.24
CA PHE A 164 -4.74 -7.25 1.06
C PHE A 164 -4.66 -5.97 0.22
N GLY A 165 -3.79 -5.92 -0.79
CA GLY A 165 -3.74 -4.82 -1.74
C GLY A 165 -5.05 -4.69 -2.54
N THR A 166 -5.66 -5.80 -2.96
CA THR A 166 -6.98 -5.80 -3.60
C THR A 166 -8.06 -5.27 -2.65
N LEU A 167 -7.96 -5.57 -1.34
CA LEU A 167 -8.83 -4.97 -0.32
C LEU A 167 -8.57 -3.48 -0.11
N ILE A 168 -7.40 -2.94 -0.44
CA ILE A 168 -7.17 -1.49 -0.44
C ILE A 168 -7.87 -0.88 -1.66
N LYS A 169 -7.65 -1.47 -2.83
CA LYS A 169 -8.20 -1.02 -4.11
C LYS A 169 -8.25 -2.22 -5.07
N PRO A 170 -9.42 -2.54 -5.67
CA PRO A 170 -9.56 -3.68 -6.58
C PRO A 170 -8.54 -3.73 -7.72
N GLN A 171 -8.02 -2.56 -8.12
CA GLN A 171 -7.01 -2.38 -9.17
C GLN A 171 -5.74 -3.22 -8.95
N VAL A 172 -5.39 -3.57 -7.70
CA VAL A 172 -4.23 -4.43 -7.42
C VAL A 172 -4.40 -5.84 -8.00
N ALA A 173 -5.63 -6.33 -8.14
CA ALA A 173 -5.90 -7.64 -8.75
C ALA A 173 -5.44 -7.71 -10.22
N PHE A 174 -5.24 -6.58 -10.90
CA PHE A 174 -4.70 -6.54 -12.27
C PHE A 174 -3.24 -6.98 -12.37
N ILE A 175 -2.57 -7.24 -11.24
CA ILE A 175 -1.26 -7.88 -11.21
C ILE A 175 -1.35 -9.41 -11.41
N LEU A 176 -2.54 -10.01 -11.29
CA LEU A 176 -2.73 -11.46 -11.46
C LEU A 176 -2.16 -12.01 -12.78
N PRO A 177 -2.33 -11.40 -13.97
CA PRO A 177 -1.71 -11.89 -15.20
C PRO A 177 -0.18 -12.01 -15.11
N VAL A 178 0.49 -11.05 -14.45
CA VAL A 178 1.95 -11.08 -14.24
C VAL A 178 2.32 -12.24 -13.32
N ILE A 179 1.59 -12.42 -12.22
CA ILE A 179 1.79 -13.53 -11.29
C ILE A 179 1.58 -14.88 -12.00
N LEU A 180 0.53 -15.02 -12.81
CA LEU A 180 0.25 -16.23 -13.58
C LEU A 180 1.38 -16.53 -14.57
N MET A 181 1.86 -15.52 -15.31
CA MET A 181 3.02 -15.70 -16.20
C MET A 181 4.26 -16.17 -15.44
N MET A 182 4.52 -15.63 -14.24
CA MET A 182 5.64 -16.07 -13.40
C MET A 182 5.43 -17.50 -12.86
N MET A 183 4.22 -17.87 -12.47
CA MET A 183 3.87 -19.24 -12.05
C MET A 183 4.14 -20.25 -13.17
N LEU A 184 3.75 -19.91 -14.42
CA LEU A 184 4.00 -20.73 -15.60
C LEU A 184 5.49 -20.83 -15.92
N LYS A 185 6.21 -19.69 -15.93
CA LYS A 185 7.65 -19.64 -16.15
C LYS A 185 8.42 -20.50 -15.13
N ASN A 186 7.98 -20.46 -13.88
CA ASN A 186 8.57 -21.21 -12.78
C ASN A 186 8.02 -22.64 -12.64
N LYS A 187 7.20 -23.10 -13.60
CA LYS A 187 6.63 -24.45 -13.67
C LYS A 187 5.97 -24.89 -12.37
N TRP A 188 5.16 -24.01 -11.77
CA TRP A 188 4.48 -24.33 -10.51
C TRP A 188 3.53 -25.50 -10.68
N GLY A 189 3.61 -26.48 -9.76
CA GLY A 189 2.61 -27.55 -9.68
C GLY A 189 1.26 -27.07 -9.16
N LEU A 190 0.20 -27.78 -9.53
CA LEU A 190 -1.19 -27.45 -9.19
C LEU A 190 -1.40 -27.17 -7.69
N LEU A 191 -0.85 -28.02 -6.82
CA LEU A 191 -0.96 -27.85 -5.36
C LEU A 191 -0.45 -26.49 -4.88
N LYS A 192 0.68 -26.02 -5.42
CA LYS A 192 1.28 -24.74 -5.02
C LYS A 192 0.42 -23.56 -5.51
N ALA A 193 -0.11 -23.64 -6.73
CA ALA A 193 -1.04 -22.66 -7.27
C ALA A 193 -2.35 -22.60 -6.47
N THR A 194 -2.93 -23.76 -6.14
CA THR A 194 -4.14 -23.85 -5.32
C THR A 194 -3.92 -23.24 -3.93
N LYS A 195 -2.79 -23.53 -3.27
CA LYS A 195 -2.44 -22.91 -1.98
C LYS A 195 -2.34 -21.38 -2.08
N TYR A 196 -1.76 -20.86 -3.16
CA TYR A 196 -1.68 -19.42 -3.40
C TYR A 196 -3.09 -18.81 -3.51
N LEU A 197 -3.96 -19.41 -4.33
CA LEU A 197 -5.34 -18.95 -4.52
C LEU A 197 -6.15 -19.01 -3.22
N LEU A 198 -6.10 -20.13 -2.50
CA LEU A 198 -6.81 -20.29 -1.23
C LEU A 198 -6.32 -19.31 -0.16
N THR A 199 -5.01 -19.04 -0.11
CA THR A 199 -4.47 -18.01 0.79
C THR A 199 -5.02 -16.64 0.43
N GLY A 200 -5.02 -16.29 -0.85
CA GLY A 200 -5.56 -15.00 -1.31
C GLY A 200 -7.04 -14.86 -0.99
N LEU A 201 -7.85 -15.88 -1.28
CA LEU A 201 -9.28 -15.89 -0.98
C LEU A 201 -9.54 -15.79 0.53
N PHE A 202 -8.80 -16.56 1.33
CA PHE A 202 -8.91 -16.52 2.79
C PHE A 202 -8.63 -15.12 3.33
N VAL A 203 -7.51 -14.50 2.95
CA VAL A 203 -7.16 -13.14 3.38
C VAL A 203 -8.20 -12.12 2.93
N PHE A 204 -8.70 -12.26 1.69
CA PHE A 204 -9.73 -11.38 1.15
C PHE A 204 -11.02 -11.46 1.99
N ILE A 205 -11.54 -12.67 2.24
CA ILE A 205 -12.75 -12.88 3.05
C ILE A 205 -12.54 -12.40 4.48
N LEU A 206 -11.41 -12.76 5.10
CA LEU A 206 -11.06 -12.31 6.46
C LEU A 206 -11.12 -10.79 6.60
N GLY A 207 -10.67 -10.05 5.57
CA GLY A 207 -10.71 -8.60 5.55
C GLY A 207 -12.11 -7.99 5.68
N PHE A 208 -13.15 -8.70 5.27
CA PHE A 208 -14.54 -8.24 5.40
C PHE A 208 -15.20 -8.63 6.73
N ILE A 209 -14.67 -9.59 7.48
CA ILE A 209 -15.33 -10.13 8.68
C ILE A 209 -15.72 -9.05 9.71
N PRO A 210 -14.86 -8.05 10.03
CA PRO A 210 -15.24 -6.99 10.98
C PRO A 210 -16.40 -6.10 10.52
N PHE A 211 -16.72 -6.12 9.23
CA PHE A 211 -17.71 -5.26 8.59
C PHE A 211 -19.07 -5.96 8.35
N THR A 212 -19.20 -7.26 8.64
CA THR A 212 -20.41 -8.04 8.30
C THR A 212 -21.36 -8.31 9.46
N GLN A 213 -21.10 -7.78 10.66
CA GLN A 213 -21.91 -8.09 11.86
C GLN A 213 -23.03 -7.09 12.19
N GLY A 214 -23.29 -6.10 11.33
CA GLY A 214 -24.50 -5.27 11.38
C GLY A 214 -25.62 -6.00 10.65
N ASN A 215 -26.84 -6.02 11.20
CA ASN A 215 -28.01 -6.59 10.53
C ASN A 215 -27.99 -6.19 9.05
N LEU A 216 -28.05 -7.20 8.17
CA LEU A 216 -28.24 -6.98 6.74
C LEU A 216 -29.38 -5.96 6.58
N PRO A 217 -29.23 -4.90 5.78
CA PRO A 217 -30.36 -4.04 5.46
C PRO A 217 -31.48 -4.93 4.91
N GLN A 218 -32.65 -4.85 5.55
CA GLN A 218 -33.90 -5.38 5.00
C GLN A 218 -34.29 -4.58 3.76
#